data_AF-A0A7G6SUN6-F1
#
_entry.id   AF-A0A7G6SUN6-F1
#
_cell.length_a   1.000
_cell.length_b   1.000
_cell.length_c   1.000
_cell.angle_alpha   90.00
_cell.angle_beta   90.00
_cell.angle_gamma   90.00
#
_symmetry.space_group_name_H-M   'P 1'
#
loop_
_entity.id
_entity.type
_entity.pdbx_description
1 polymer ?
#
loop_
_entity_poly.entity_id
_entity_poly.type
_entity_poly.pdbx_seq_one_letter_code
_entity_poly.pdbx_strand_id
1 'polypeptide(L)'
;MAEDQTIKVYIVNFDATEITQPQLYFRLGSMNQFCVGDPDVIAYWNYIPLLYMLKSRQSAATLARKLVPILGDRFLIAAIDPFNIDGQMLPAAWDWLYFDHEAAAKSKLLGGMLPAS
;
A
#
# COMPACT_ATOMS: atom_id res chain seq x y z
N MET A 1 -21.65 11.34 0.84
CA MET A 1 -21.33 10.31 1.85
C MET A 1 -19.98 10.66 2.45
N ALA A 2 -19.88 10.80 3.76
CA ALA A 2 -18.57 10.99 4.41
C ALA A 2 -17.77 9.70 4.23
N GLU A 3 -16.58 9.81 3.66
CA GLU A 3 -15.66 8.69 3.52
C GLU A 3 -15.18 8.32 4.94
N ASP A 4 -15.36 7.05 5.31
CA ASP A 4 -14.92 6.51 6.58
C ASP A 4 -13.40 6.69 6.73
N GLN A 5 -12.98 7.47 7.73
CA GLN A 5 -11.57 7.83 7.95
C GLN A 5 -10.73 6.72 8.58
N THR A 6 -11.28 5.51 8.74
CA THR A 6 -10.52 4.35 9.20
C THR A 6 -9.44 3.97 8.19
N ILE A 7 -8.27 3.58 8.71
CA ILE A 7 -7.20 3.03 7.89
C ILE A 7 -7.64 1.65 7.41
N LYS A 8 -7.56 1.46 6.09
CA LYS A 8 -7.83 0.20 5.42
C LYS A 8 -6.55 -0.33 4.79
N VAL A 9 -6.48 -1.65 4.70
CA VAL A 9 -5.39 -2.34 4.02
C VAL A 9 -5.87 -2.77 2.65
N TYR A 10 -5.06 -2.50 1.64
CA TYR A 10 -5.33 -2.85 0.25
C TYR A 10 -4.23 -3.73 -0.30
N ILE A 11 -4.59 -4.70 -1.12
CA ILE A 11 -3.66 -5.40 -2.00
C ILE A 11 -3.85 -4.83 -3.41
N VAL A 12 -2.75 -4.47 -4.05
CA VAL A 12 -2.68 -4.01 -5.43
C VAL A 12 -1.76 -4.93 -6.21
N ASN A 13 -2.22 -5.44 -7.35
CA ASN A 13 -1.40 -6.15 -8.31
C ASN A 13 -1.75 -5.70 -9.73
N PHE A 14 -0.83 -5.88 -10.66
CA PHE A 14 -1.07 -5.56 -12.08
C PHE A 14 -0.55 -6.66 -12.99
N ASP A 15 -1.18 -6.74 -14.16
CA ASP A 15 -0.82 -7.70 -15.18
C ASP A 15 0.44 -7.25 -15.92
N ALA A 16 1.47 -8.10 -15.92
CA ALA A 16 2.75 -7.84 -16.58
C ALA A 16 2.95 -8.67 -17.87
N THR A 17 1.97 -9.49 -18.27
CA THR A 17 2.13 -10.48 -19.36
C THR A 17 2.40 -9.85 -20.74
N GLU A 18 1.84 -8.68 -21.02
CA GLU A 18 1.94 -7.98 -22.31
C GLU A 18 2.82 -6.71 -22.23
N ILE A 19 3.57 -6.55 -21.14
CA ILE A 19 4.41 -5.36 -20.91
C ILE A 19 5.84 -5.63 -21.34
N THR A 20 6.40 -4.76 -22.18
CA THR A 20 7.85 -4.82 -22.51
C THR A 20 8.71 -4.53 -21.28
N GLN A 21 9.93 -5.07 -21.20
CA GLN A 21 10.82 -4.82 -20.05
C GLN A 21 11.00 -3.34 -19.70
N PRO A 22 11.26 -2.41 -20.65
CA PRO A 22 11.40 -0.99 -20.33
C PRO A 22 10.13 -0.39 -19.70
N GLN A 23 8.95 -0.76 -20.20
CA GLN A 23 7.68 -0.31 -19.65
C GLN A 23 7.44 -0.89 -18.26
N LEU A 24 7.84 -2.14 -18.01
CA LEU A 24 7.73 -2.76 -16.69
C LEU A 24 8.57 -2.00 -15.66
N TYR A 25 9.83 -1.69 -15.97
CA TYR A 25 10.69 -0.90 -15.08
C TYR A 25 10.10 0.49 -14.81
N PHE A 26 9.56 1.15 -15.83
CA PHE A 26 8.90 2.44 -15.67
C PHE A 26 7.69 2.35 -14.72
N ARG A 27 6.82 1.35 -14.87
CA ARG A 27 5.66 1.15 -14.00
C ARG A 27 6.06 0.83 -12.57
N LEU A 28 7.04 -0.05 -12.37
CA LEU A 28 7.57 -0.38 -11.05
C LEU A 28 8.16 0.86 -10.35
N GLY A 29 8.96 1.65 -11.07
CA GLY A 29 9.53 2.89 -10.55
C GLY A 29 8.44 3.90 -10.17
N SER A 30 7.46 4.08 -11.04
CA SER A 30 6.34 5.00 -10.82
C SER A 30 5.44 4.55 -9.66
N MET A 31 5.21 3.24 -9.51
CA MET A 31 4.48 2.68 -8.38
C MET A 31 5.23 2.89 -7.07
N ASN A 32 6.55 2.68 -7.04
CA ASN A 32 7.37 2.96 -5.87
C ASN A 32 7.35 4.45 -5.51
N GLN A 33 7.42 5.34 -6.50
CA GLN A 33 7.30 6.78 -6.27
C GLN A 33 5.93 7.17 -5.73
N PHE A 34 4.86 6.58 -6.26
CA PHE A 34 3.50 6.78 -5.75
C PHE A 34 3.39 6.36 -4.28
N CYS A 35 3.88 5.17 -3.94
CA CYS A 35 3.83 4.65 -2.57
C CYS A 35 4.61 5.51 -1.56
N VAL A 36 5.68 6.18 -1.99
CA VAL A 36 6.51 7.03 -1.12
C VAL A 36 6.01 8.48 -1.08
N GLY A 37 5.49 8.98 -2.20
CA GLY A 37 5.20 10.41 -2.40
C GLY A 37 3.74 10.81 -2.26
N ASP A 38 2.79 9.86 -2.39
CA ASP A 38 1.37 10.19 -2.31
C ASP A 38 0.92 10.32 -0.83
N PRO A 39 0.34 11.45 -0.41
CA PRO A 39 -0.06 11.67 0.98
C PRO A 39 -1.20 10.76 1.45
N ASP A 40 -1.92 10.12 0.53
CA ASP A 40 -2.96 9.15 0.86
C ASP A 40 -2.42 7.75 1.16
N VAL A 41 -1.14 7.49 0.87
CA VAL A 41 -0.45 6.26 1.24
C VAL A 41 0.22 6.47 2.59
N ILE A 42 -0.30 5.79 3.62
CA ILE A 42 0.23 5.88 5.00
C ILE A 42 1.47 5.01 5.15
N ALA A 43 1.41 3.82 4.58
CA ALA A 43 2.49 2.86 4.56
C ALA A 43 2.29 1.91 3.39
N TYR A 44 3.38 1.32 2.90
CA TYR A 44 3.31 0.25 1.93
C TYR A 44 4.29 -0.88 2.28
N TRP A 45 3.98 -2.06 1.75
CA TRP A 45 4.84 -3.24 1.80
C TRP A 45 4.84 -3.92 0.42
N ASN A 46 6.03 -4.18 -0.11
CA ASN A 46 6.22 -4.80 -1.42
C ASN A 46 7.34 -5.85 -1.33
N TYR A 47 7.01 -7.00 -0.73
CA TYR A 47 7.96 -8.12 -0.61
C TYR A 47 7.81 -9.13 -1.75
N ILE A 48 6.58 -9.34 -2.23
CA ILE A 48 6.29 -10.22 -3.36
C ILE A 48 6.33 -9.36 -4.63
N PRO A 49 7.07 -9.77 -5.68
CA PRO A 49 7.10 -9.04 -6.94
C PRO A 49 5.69 -8.78 -7.49
N LEU A 50 5.45 -7.56 -7.97
CA LEU A 50 4.17 -7.10 -8.54
C LEU A 50 2.98 -7.06 -7.58
N LEU A 51 3.20 -7.30 -6.28
CA LEU A 51 2.15 -7.24 -5.26
C LEU A 51 2.51 -6.18 -4.21
N TYR A 52 1.65 -5.17 -4.10
CA TYR A 52 1.78 -4.07 -3.15
C TYR A 52 0.68 -4.15 -2.12
N MET A 53 1.05 -4.15 -0.85
CA MET A 53 0.12 -3.91 0.25
C MET A 53 0.19 -2.45 0.64
N LEU A 54 -0.95 -1.76 0.71
CA LEU A 54 -1.05 -0.34 1.02
C LEU A 54 -1.95 -0.12 2.24
N LYS A 55 -1.55 0.77 3.15
CA LYS A 55 -2.43 1.33 4.18
C LYS A 55 -2.89 2.71 3.72
N SER A 56 -4.20 2.94 3.68
CA SER A 56 -4.79 4.23 3.26
C SER A 56 -6.15 4.47 3.92
N ARG A 57 -6.56 5.74 4.03
CA ARG A 57 -7.93 6.13 4.40
C ARG A 57 -8.85 6.27 3.19
N GLN A 58 -8.28 6.33 1.99
CA GLN A 58 -9.04 6.48 0.76
C GLN A 58 -9.77 5.19 0.45
N SER A 59 -10.93 5.29 -0.21
CA SER A 59 -11.60 4.13 -0.79
C SER A 59 -10.77 3.49 -1.92
N ALA A 60 -10.99 2.19 -2.16
CA ALA A 60 -10.41 1.48 -3.29
C ALA A 60 -10.66 2.20 -4.63
N ALA A 61 -11.85 2.79 -4.81
CA ALA A 61 -12.19 3.53 -6.02
C ALA A 61 -11.34 4.80 -6.19
N THR A 62 -11.08 5.54 -5.11
CA THR A 62 -10.20 6.71 -5.14
C THR A 62 -8.76 6.30 -5.43
N LEU A 63 -8.25 5.26 -4.78
CA LEU A 63 -6.93 4.72 -5.06
C LEU A 63 -6.80 4.21 -6.51
N ALA A 64 -7.81 3.50 -7.01
CA ALA A 64 -7.84 3.03 -8.39
C ALA A 64 -7.69 4.17 -9.40
N ARG A 65 -8.40 5.28 -9.21
CA ARG A 65 -8.26 6.48 -10.08
C ARG A 65 -6.84 7.03 -10.10
N LYS A 66 -6.13 6.98 -8.97
CA LYS A 66 -4.72 7.40 -8.86
C LYS A 66 -3.76 6.41 -9.52
N LEU A 67 -4.09 5.12 -9.50
CA LEU A 67 -3.27 4.05 -10.05
C LEU A 67 -3.41 3.90 -11.57
N VAL A 68 -4.55 4.26 -12.17
CA VAL A 68 -4.78 4.21 -13.63
C VAL A 68 -3.66 4.85 -14.46
N PRO A 69 -3.19 6.09 -14.19
CA PRO A 69 -2.10 6.68 -14.97
C PRO A 69 -0.75 5.96 -14.82
N ILE A 70 -0.59 5.12 -13.79
CA ILE A 70 0.64 4.39 -13.49
C ILE A 70 0.60 2.98 -14.10
N LEU A 71 -0.51 2.25 -13.86
CA LEU A 71 -0.64 0.83 -14.13
C LEU A 71 -1.51 0.53 -15.37
N GLY A 72 -2.19 1.53 -15.91
CA GLY A 72 -3.17 1.37 -16.99
C GLY A 72 -4.50 0.83 -16.46
N ASP A 73 -5.17 0.01 -17.26
CA ASP A 73 -6.48 -0.59 -17.01
C ASP A 73 -6.40 -2.03 -16.48
N ARG A 74 -5.24 -2.69 -16.59
CA ARG A 74 -5.03 -4.09 -16.18
C ARG A 74 -4.38 -4.19 -14.80
N PHE A 75 -5.10 -3.76 -13.78
CA PHE A 75 -4.71 -3.95 -12.39
C PHE A 75 -5.92 -4.32 -11.52
N LEU A 76 -5.64 -4.92 -10.36
CA LEU A 76 -6.63 -5.20 -9.34
C LEU A 76 -6.22 -4.49 -8.05
N ILE A 77 -7.22 -3.94 -7.37
CA ILE A 77 -7.11 -3.42 -6.01
C ILE A 77 -8.24 -4.03 -5.18
N ALA A 78 -7.89 -4.63 -4.05
CA ALA A 78 -8.84 -5.23 -3.13
C ALA A 78 -8.58 -4.75 -1.70
N ALA A 79 -9.63 -4.31 -1.01
CA ALA A 79 -9.56 -4.11 0.42
C ALA A 79 -9.50 -5.47 1.11
N ILE A 80 -8.62 -5.64 2.08
CA ILE A 80 -8.54 -6.85 2.92
C ILE A 80 -8.92 -6.50 4.35
N ASP A 81 -9.61 -7.43 5.01
CA ASP A 81 -9.82 -7.39 6.45
C ASP A 81 -8.67 -8.15 7.13
N PRO A 82 -7.70 -7.46 7.77
CA PRO A 82 -6.55 -8.10 8.38
C PRO A 82 -6.90 -9.03 9.53
N PHE A 83 -8.08 -8.88 10.15
CA PHE A 83 -8.50 -9.68 11.29
C PHE A 83 -9.24 -10.96 10.91
N ASN A 84 -9.52 -11.13 9.61
CA ASN A 84 -10.27 -12.25 9.08
C ASN A 84 -9.47 -12.97 7.97
N ILE A 85 -8.17 -13.17 8.19
CA ILE A 85 -7.26 -13.84 7.24
C ILE A 85 -6.67 -15.09 7.89
N ASP A 86 -7.05 -16.26 7.39
CA ASP A 86 -6.42 -17.55 7.72
C ASP A 86 -5.19 -17.83 6.82
N GLY A 87 -4.30 -16.84 6.71
CA GLY A 87 -3.19 -16.85 5.77
C GLY A 87 -1.86 -17.32 6.37
N GLN A 88 -0.96 -17.85 5.53
CA GLN A 88 0.46 -17.98 5.85
C GLN A 88 1.21 -16.80 5.24
N MET A 89 1.60 -15.84 6.06
CA MET A 89 2.54 -14.79 5.69
C MET A 89 3.80 -14.88 6.53
N LEU A 90 4.89 -14.30 6.03
CA LEU A 90 6.12 -14.14 6.81
C LEU A 90 5.83 -13.32 8.07
N PRO A 91 6.50 -13.61 9.22
CA PRO A 91 6.29 -12.86 10.46
C PRO A 91 6.38 -11.34 10.29
N ALA A 92 7.38 -10.85 9.55
CA ALA A 92 7.56 -9.42 9.28
C ALA A 92 6.38 -8.77 8.53
N ALA A 93 5.65 -9.53 7.71
CA ALA A 93 4.46 -9.02 7.03
C ALA A 93 3.28 -8.88 8.00
N TRP A 94 3.14 -9.80 8.96
CA TRP A 94 2.18 -9.66 10.06
C TRP A 94 2.52 -8.50 10.97
N ASP A 95 3.79 -8.36 11.34
CA ASP A 95 4.27 -7.22 12.13
C ASP A 95 3.93 -5.91 11.43
N TRP A 96 4.20 -5.79 10.13
CA TRP A 96 3.82 -4.62 9.34
C TRP A 96 2.29 -4.41 9.31
N LEU A 97 1.50 -5.47 9.15
CA LEU A 97 0.05 -5.39 9.06
C LEU A 97 -0.57 -4.84 10.34
N TYR A 98 -0.10 -5.30 11.50
CA TYR A 98 -0.62 -4.89 12.81
C TYR A 98 0.08 -3.65 13.38
N PHE A 99 1.21 -3.22 12.83
CA PHE A 99 1.90 -2.01 13.28
C PHE A 99 1.10 -0.73 12.99
N ASP A 100 0.99 0.11 14.01
CA ASP A 100 0.36 1.43 13.93
C ASP A 100 1.31 2.46 13.29
N HIS A 101 1.26 2.50 11.96
CA HIS A 101 2.07 3.42 11.15
C HIS A 101 1.65 4.88 11.32
N GLU A 102 0.40 5.15 11.72
CA GLU A 102 -0.08 6.51 11.94
C GLU A 102 0.49 7.08 13.24
N ALA A 103 0.42 6.32 14.34
CA ALA A 103 1.01 6.72 15.60
C ALA A 103 2.51 6.94 15.46
N ALA A 104 3.22 6.06 14.73
CA ALA A 104 4.63 6.22 14.45
C ALA A 104 4.96 7.49 13.64
N ALA A 105 4.18 7.78 12.58
CA ALA A 105 4.36 8.99 11.78
C ALA A 105 4.12 10.26 12.60
N LYS A 106 3.07 10.30 13.42
CA LYS A 106 2.77 11.42 14.33
C LYS A 106 3.87 11.62 15.38
N SER A 107 4.36 10.54 15.99
CA SER A 107 5.44 10.58 16.99
C SER A 107 6.73 11.17 16.40
N LYS A 108 7.10 10.76 15.19
CA LYS A 108 8.28 11.27 14.48
C LYS A 108 8.18 12.76 14.14
N LEU A 109 6.97 13.25 13.83
CA LEU A 109 6.71 14.67 13.59
C LEU A 109 6.75 15.52 14.88
N LEU A 110 6.47 14.91 16.02
CA LEU A 110 6.44 15.56 17.34
C LEU A 110 7.79 15.48 18.09
N GLY A 111 8.86 14.98 17.46
CA GLY A 111 10.20 14.90 18.06
C GLY A 111 10.37 13.84 19.15
N GLY A 112 9.45 12.86 19.23
CA GLY A 112 9.46 11.84 20.27
C GLY A 112 10.56 10.78 20.05
N MET A 113 11.43 10.62 21.04
CA MET A 113 12.21 9.39 21.25
C MET A 113 11.22 8.21 21.28
N LEU A 114 11.39 7.25 20.37
CA LEU A 114 10.73 5.95 20.49
C LEU A 114 11.19 5.32 21.82
N PRO A 115 10.28 4.77 22.66
CA PRO A 115 10.72 3.88 23.71
C PRO A 115 11.39 2.67 23.03
N ALA A 116 12.64 2.41 23.41
CA ALA A 116 13.35 1.21 22.99
C ALA A 116 12.55 -0.01 23.46
N SER A 117 12.28 -0.90 22.51
CA SER A 117 11.72 -2.24 22.74
C SER A 117 12.58 -3.03 23.73
#